data_AF-A0A1V4X9N3-F1
#
_entry.id   AF-A0A1V4X9N3-F1
#
_cell.length_a   1.000
_cell.length_b   1.000
_cell.length_c   1.000
_cell.angle_alpha   90.00
_cell.angle_beta   90.00
_cell.angle_gamma   90.00
#
_symmetry.space_group_name_H-M   'P 1'
#
loop_
_entity.id
_entity.type
_entity.pdbx_description
1 polymer ?
#
loop_
_entity_poly.entity_id
_entity_poly.type
_entity_poly.pdbx_seq_one_letter_code
_entity_poly.pdbx_strand_id
1 'polypeptide(L)'
;MRKSAWEKTQEEILKERAEVLGRAGEALAAALSELDRIDRLIVESMRTAGESPGREALAEINGEIRRYNRAREYAELRYYYLIVTREAMGIRRHKAVEEVYRIPPKRKYL
;
A
#
# COMPACT_ATOMS: atom_id res chain seq x y z
N MET A 1 0.84 -4.24 -43.33
CA MET A 1 2.31 -4.29 -43.25
C MET A 1 2.72 -5.27 -42.16
N ARG A 2 3.66 -6.19 -42.42
CA ARG A 2 4.25 -7.04 -41.36
C ARG A 2 5.15 -6.14 -40.50
N LYS A 3 4.93 -6.12 -39.18
CA LYS A 3 5.85 -5.48 -38.23
C LYS A 3 7.24 -6.11 -38.37
N SER A 4 8.26 -5.26 -38.43
CA SER A 4 9.68 -5.66 -38.37
C SER A 4 9.98 -6.37 -37.04
N ALA A 5 11.04 -7.19 -37.02
CA ALA A 5 11.48 -7.84 -35.78
C ALA A 5 11.76 -6.82 -34.67
N TRP A 6 12.32 -5.66 -35.02
CA TRP A 6 12.57 -4.55 -34.12
C TRP A 6 11.28 -4.02 -33.46
N GLU A 7 10.22 -3.78 -34.25
CA GLU A 7 8.95 -3.28 -33.71
C GLU A 7 8.29 -4.27 -32.76
N LYS A 8 8.40 -5.58 -33.03
CA LYS A 8 7.91 -6.62 -32.11
C LYS A 8 8.65 -6.60 -30.78
N THR A 9 9.98 -6.51 -30.81
CA THR A 9 10.78 -6.42 -29.58
C THR A 9 10.45 -5.17 -28.77
N GLN A 10 10.23 -4.02 -29.41
CA GLN A 10 9.81 -2.80 -28.71
C GLN A 10 8.43 -2.96 -28.06
N GLU A 11 7.48 -3.59 -28.76
CA GLU A 11 6.14 -3.86 -28.23
C GLU A 11 6.17 -4.80 -27.02
N GLU A 12 6.97 -5.86 -27.08
CA GLU A 12 7.18 -6.78 -25.95
C GLU A 12 7.76 -6.05 -24.73
N ILE A 13 8.81 -5.23 -24.93
CA ILE A 13 9.40 -4.43 -23.85
C ILE A 13 8.38 -3.46 -23.23
N LEU A 14 7.56 -2.81 -24.04
CA LEU A 14 6.53 -1.90 -23.56
C LEU A 14 5.45 -2.64 -22.76
N LYS A 15 5.05 -3.82 -23.21
CA LYS A 15 4.07 -4.66 -22.52
C LYS A 15 4.57 -5.09 -21.14
N GLU A 16 5.79 -5.63 -21.07
CA GLU A 16 6.42 -6.05 -19.81
C GLU A 16 6.53 -4.88 -18.81
N ARG A 17 6.91 -3.69 -19.29
CA ARG A 17 6.97 -2.49 -18.44
C ARG A 17 5.59 -2.10 -17.90
N ALA A 18 4.56 -2.16 -18.73
CA ALA A 18 3.19 -1.89 -18.31
C ALA A 18 2.71 -2.90 -17.25
N GLU A 19 3.02 -4.18 -17.42
CA GLU A 19 2.69 -5.23 -16.46
C GLU A 19 3.42 -5.06 -15.12
N VAL A 20 4.69 -4.67 -15.13
CA VAL A 20 5.45 -4.36 -13.89
C VAL A 20 4.83 -3.16 -13.16
N LEU A 21 4.46 -2.11 -13.89
CA LEU A 21 3.79 -0.95 -13.30
C LEU A 21 2.43 -1.31 -12.69
N GLY A 22 1.63 -2.11 -13.40
CA GLY A 22 0.34 -2.61 -12.91
C GLY A 22 0.49 -3.39 -11.61
N ARG A 23 1.42 -4.36 -11.58
CA ARG A 23 1.71 -5.16 -10.38
C ARG A 23 2.18 -4.32 -9.20
N ALA A 24 2.96 -3.27 -9.42
CA ALA A 24 3.37 -2.36 -8.35
C ALA A 24 2.16 -1.61 -7.74
N GLY A 25 1.23 -1.16 -8.59
CA GLY A 25 -0.02 -0.53 -8.16
C GLY A 25 -0.93 -1.48 -7.38
N GLU A 26 -1.11 -2.71 -7.88
CA GLU A 26 -1.89 -3.76 -7.21
C GLU A 26 -1.30 -4.12 -5.84
N ALA A 27 0.02 -4.26 -5.75
CA ALA A 27 0.69 -4.57 -4.49
C ALA A 27 0.52 -3.47 -3.44
N LEU A 28 0.55 -2.20 -3.85
CA LEU A 28 0.25 -1.07 -2.97
C LEU A 28 -1.23 -1.04 -2.56
N ALA A 29 -2.14 -1.27 -3.50
CA ALA A 29 -3.57 -1.35 -3.21
C ALA A 29 -3.87 -2.44 -2.17
N ALA A 30 -3.29 -3.63 -2.33
CA ALA A 30 -3.44 -4.73 -1.38
C ALA A 30 -2.88 -4.39 0.01
N ALA A 31 -1.73 -3.70 0.08
CA ALA A 31 -1.15 -3.26 1.34
C ALA A 31 -2.06 -2.24 2.07
N LEU A 32 -2.67 -1.31 1.33
CA LEU A 32 -3.62 -0.35 1.88
C LEU A 32 -4.93 -1.01 2.32
N SER A 33 -5.44 -2.00 1.58
CA SER A 33 -6.62 -2.77 1.99
C SER A 33 -6.38 -3.55 3.27
N GLU A 34 -5.20 -4.15 3.43
CA GLU A 34 -4.82 -4.82 4.68
C GLU A 34 -4.72 -3.83 5.85
N LEU A 35 -4.17 -2.65 5.60
CA LEU A 35 -4.09 -1.58 6.60
C LEU A 35 -5.48 -1.14 7.07
N ASP A 36 -6.42 -0.93 6.15
CA ASP A 36 -7.83 -0.60 6.45
C ASP A 36 -8.52 -1.72 7.23
N ARG A 37 -8.26 -2.99 6.88
CA ARG A 37 -8.79 -4.14 7.60
C ARG A 37 -8.34 -4.16 9.06
N ILE A 38 -7.04 -3.95 9.32
CA ILE A 38 -6.51 -3.88 10.69
C ILE A 38 -7.07 -2.65 11.43
N ASP A 39 -7.22 -1.52 10.73
CA ASP A 39 -7.80 -0.30 11.30
C ASP A 39 -9.21 -0.53 11.86
N ARG A 40 -10.07 -1.19 11.08
CA ARG A 40 -11.43 -1.57 11.49
C ARG A 40 -11.43 -2.49 12.70
N LEU A 41 -10.51 -3.45 12.75
CA LEU A 41 -10.36 -4.34 13.91
C LEU A 41 -9.98 -3.55 15.17
N ILE A 42 -9.03 -2.61 15.07
CA ILE A 42 -8.66 -1.75 16.21
C ILE A 42 -9.88 -0.96 16.70
N VAL A 43 -10.63 -0.35 15.79
CA VAL A 43 -11.82 0.43 16.14
C VAL A 43 -12.89 -0.44 16.80
N GLU A 44 -13.14 -1.64 16.28
CA GLU A 44 -14.08 -2.60 16.88
C GLU A 44 -13.62 -3.03 18.28
N SER A 45 -12.35 -3.42 18.45
CA SER A 45 -11.79 -3.81 19.75
C SER A 45 -11.86 -2.67 20.79
N MET A 46 -11.57 -1.43 20.38
CA MET A 46 -11.73 -0.26 21.24
C MET A 46 -13.19 -0.05 21.66
N ARG A 47 -14.13 -0.25 20.73
CA ARG A 47 -15.57 -0.14 21.03
C ARG A 47 -16.03 -1.22 22.00
N THR A 48 -15.59 -2.46 21.82
CA THR A 48 -15.94 -3.59 22.71
C THR A 48 -15.34 -3.42 24.10
N ALA A 49 -14.12 -2.90 24.21
CA ALA A 49 -13.44 -2.74 25.49
C ALA A 49 -13.98 -1.58 26.34
N GLY A 50 -14.71 -0.64 25.74
CA GLY A 50 -15.38 0.47 26.43
C GLY A 50 -14.42 1.58 26.89
N GLU A 51 -14.90 2.48 27.74
CA GLU A 51 -14.17 3.69 28.18
C GLU A 51 -13.03 3.40 29.18
N SER A 52 -13.06 2.25 29.86
CA SER A 52 -12.06 1.85 30.85
C SER A 52 -11.66 0.40 30.63
N PRO A 53 -10.93 0.13 29.53
CA PRO A 53 -10.45 -1.21 29.22
C PRO A 53 -9.48 -1.70 30.28
N GLY A 54 -9.61 -2.97 30.68
CA GLY A 54 -8.64 -3.62 31.54
C GLY A 54 -7.25 -3.72 30.87
N ARG A 55 -6.22 -4.00 31.68
CA ARG A 55 -4.82 -4.09 31.22
C ARG A 55 -4.62 -5.10 30.07
N GLU A 56 -5.37 -6.20 30.08
CA GLU A 56 -5.29 -7.24 29.05
C GLU A 56 -5.85 -6.75 27.70
N ALA A 57 -7.05 -6.15 27.70
CA ALA A 57 -7.65 -5.55 26.52
C ALA A 57 -6.77 -4.42 25.94
N LEU A 58 -6.17 -3.59 26.78
CA LEU A 58 -5.20 -2.57 26.34
C LEU A 58 -3.98 -3.20 25.66
N ALA A 59 -3.43 -4.28 26.22
CA ALA A 59 -2.28 -4.97 25.65
C ALA A 59 -2.62 -5.59 24.28
N GLU A 60 -3.82 -6.13 24.12
CA GLU A 60 -4.33 -6.68 22.87
C GLU A 60 -4.48 -5.59 21.81
N ILE A 61 -5.17 -4.48 22.13
CA ILE A 61 -5.37 -3.35 21.23
C ILE A 61 -4.02 -2.75 20.81
N ASN A 62 -3.07 -2.60 21.74
CA ASN A 62 -1.71 -2.17 21.42
C ASN A 62 -0.96 -3.17 20.54
N GLY A 63 -1.28 -4.46 20.62
CA GLY A 63 -0.83 -5.49 19.69
C GLY A 63 -1.35 -5.28 18.27
N GLU A 64 -2.62 -4.96 18.11
CA GLU A 64 -3.21 -4.61 16.81
C GLU A 64 -2.60 -3.31 16.26
N ILE A 65 -2.41 -2.29 17.09
CA ILE A 65 -1.73 -1.03 16.70
C ILE A 65 -0.30 -1.30 16.22
N ARG A 66 0.43 -2.23 16.86
CA ARG A 66 1.75 -2.68 16.37
C ARG A 66 1.65 -3.34 14.99
N ARG A 67 0.63 -4.17 14.75
CA ARG A 67 0.40 -4.80 13.44
C ARG A 67 0.04 -3.76 12.37
N TYR A 68 -0.83 -2.81 12.69
CA TYR A 68 -1.17 -1.68 11.84
C TYR A 68 0.06 -0.87 11.43
N ASN A 69 0.88 -0.47 12.40
CA ASN A 69 2.07 0.34 12.13
C ASN A 69 3.10 -0.40 11.25
N ARG A 70 3.22 -1.73 11.40
CA ARG A 70 4.05 -2.56 10.51
C ARG A 70 3.45 -2.68 9.10
N ALA A 71 2.14 -2.87 8.98
CA ALA A 71 1.46 -2.90 7.68
C ALA A 71 1.59 -1.55 6.96
N ARG A 72 1.58 -0.44 7.71
CA ARG A 72 1.80 0.91 7.18
C ARG A 72 3.22 1.06 6.62
N GLU A 73 4.24 0.60 7.34
CA GLU A 73 5.63 0.62 6.85
C GLU A 73 5.80 -0.21 5.57
N TYR A 74 5.09 -1.35 5.47
CA TYR A 74 5.05 -2.12 4.23
C TYR A 74 4.33 -1.37 3.08
N ALA A 75 3.24 -0.66 3.36
CA ALA A 75 2.58 0.20 2.37
C ALA A 75 3.50 1.33 1.89
N GLU A 76 4.30 1.94 2.78
CA GLU A 76 5.31 2.95 2.40
C GLU A 76 6.37 2.37 1.46
N LEU A 77 6.85 1.15 1.73
CA LEU A 77 7.77 0.45 0.84
C LEU A 77 7.15 0.18 -0.55
N ARG A 78 5.88 -0.28 -0.59
CA ARG A 78 5.18 -0.52 -1.85
C ARG A 78 4.91 0.77 -2.63
N TYR A 79 4.62 1.86 -1.91
CA TYR A 79 4.48 3.18 -2.50
C TYR A 79 5.78 3.63 -3.17
N TYR A 80 6.91 3.50 -2.47
CA TYR A 80 8.23 3.77 -3.04
C TYR A 80 8.50 2.96 -4.31
N TYR A 81 8.20 1.66 -4.33
CA TYR A 81 8.36 0.85 -5.54
C TYR A 81 7.47 1.28 -6.71
N LEU A 82 6.23 1.70 -6.44
CA LEU A 82 5.37 2.27 -7.47
C LEU A 82 5.98 3.55 -8.06
N ILE A 83 6.48 4.45 -7.21
CA ILE A 83 7.13 5.69 -7.65
C ILE A 83 8.36 5.41 -8.51
N VAL A 84 9.28 4.56 -8.05
CA VAL A 84 10.49 4.20 -8.81
C VAL A 84 10.14 3.57 -10.15
N THR A 85 9.13 2.69 -10.19
CA THR A 85 8.69 2.06 -11.44
C THR A 85 8.13 3.08 -12.43
N ARG A 86 7.34 4.06 -11.94
CA ARG A 86 6.84 5.17 -12.75
C ARG A 86 7.96 6.04 -13.32
N GLU A 87 8.97 6.34 -12.50
CA GLU A 87 10.11 7.15 -12.90
C GLU A 87 10.98 6.45 -13.94
N ALA A 88 11.16 5.13 -13.81
CA ALA A 88 11.83 4.30 -14.82
C ALA A 88 11.09 4.31 -16.17
N MET A 89 9.79 4.58 -16.17
CA MET A 89 8.97 4.78 -17.37
C MET A 89 8.91 6.24 -17.84
N GLY A 90 9.63 7.16 -17.18
CA GLY A 90 9.67 8.58 -17.51
C GLY A 90 8.54 9.43 -16.90
N ILE A 91 7.70 8.84 -16.05
CA ILE A 91 6.57 9.52 -15.41
C ILE A 91 7.04 10.13 -14.08
N ARG A 92 7.25 11.46 -14.06
CA ARG A 92 7.87 12.16 -12.92
C ARG A 92 6.89 12.94 -12.04
N ARG A 93 5.61 13.05 -12.44
CA ARG A 93 4.57 13.73 -11.66
C ARG A 93 3.75 12.69 -10.90
N HIS A 94 3.68 12.87 -9.59
CA HIS A 94 3.11 11.87 -8.67
C HIS A 94 1.89 12.35 -7.88
N LYS A 95 1.42 13.59 -8.11
CA LYS A 95 0.26 14.16 -7.41
C LYS A 95 -0.98 13.24 -7.41
N ALA A 96 -1.34 12.68 -8.56
CA ALA A 96 -2.46 11.75 -8.65
C ALA A 96 -2.22 10.43 -7.86
N VAL A 97 -0.97 10.00 -7.72
CA VAL A 97 -0.61 8.82 -6.91
C VAL A 97 -0.77 9.14 -5.42
N GLU A 98 -0.34 10.33 -4.98
CA GLU A 98 -0.55 10.80 -3.61
C GLU A 98 -2.04 10.90 -3.25
N GLU A 99 -2.87 11.34 -4.19
CA GLU A 99 -4.33 11.45 -3.99
C GLU A 99 -5.01 10.07 -3.94
N VAL A 100 -4.65 9.14 -4.84
CA VAL A 100 -5.29 7.81 -4.95
C VAL A 100 -4.79 6.84 -3.88
N TYR A 101 -3.49 6.85 -3.58
CA TYR A 101 -2.84 5.88 -2.69
C TYR A 101 -2.35 6.51 -1.39
N ARG A 102 -3.12 7.46 -0.86
CA ARG A 102 -2.77 8.15 0.38
C ARG A 102 -2.60 7.15 1.53
N ILE A 103 -1.39 7.10 2.09
CA ILE A 103 -1.10 6.27 3.26
C ILE A 103 -1.54 7.03 4.53
N PRO A 104 -2.40 6.45 5.38
CA PRO A 104 -2.81 7.08 6.64
C PRO A 104 -1.64 7.19 7.63
N PRO A 105 -1.72 8.06 8.66
CA PRO A 105 -0.65 8.24 9.65
C PRO A 105 -0.49 7.02 10.57
N LYS A 106 0.64 6.93 11.29
CA LYS A 106 0.84 5.92 12.34
C LYS A 106 -0.20 6.12 13.46
N ARG A 107 -0.65 5.01 14.06
CA ARG A 107 -1.48 5.03 15.27
C ARG A 107 -0.58 5.07 16.51
N LYS A 108 -1.00 5.85 17.51
CA LYS A 108 -0.36 5.89 18.84
C LYS A 108 -0.87 4.72 19.68
N TYR A 109 -0.03 4.20 20.56
CA TYR A 109 -0.45 3.23 21.57
C TYR A 109 -1.38 3.90 22.59
N LEU A 110 -2.27 3.07 23.16
CA LEU A 110 -3.19 3.40 24.24
C LEU A 110 -2.56 3.12 25.60
#